data_AF-A0A6G7P9I1-F1
#
_entry.id   AF-A0A6G7P9I1-F1
#
_cell.length_a   1.000
_cell.length_b   1.000
_cell.length_c   1.000
_cell.angle_alpha   90.00
_cell.angle_beta   90.00
_cell.angle_gamma   90.00
#
_symmetry.space_group_name_H-M   'P 1'
#
loop_
_entity.id
_entity.type
_entity.pdbx_description
1 polymer ?
#
loop_
_entity_poly.entity_id
_entity_poly.type
_entity_poly.pdbx_seq_one_letter_code
_entity_poly.pdbx_strand_id
1 'polypeptide(L)'
;MTWTGHIHGYGPWVGPPNSYHREGDRRPPHPDPPAPPSSDEDKVAIRILQRYREVVAEFPTSNLPPMMSGHWLLRRNQTSVERTWTDPAAALDWATKHFLDNPPMEREDGRRAYASLDTKRAYALDVLPVGVDVSWVYYNRSGNIASLNLVCCPNRHHPDLTCPLA
;
A
#
# COMPACT_ATOMS: atom_id res chain seq x y z
N MET A 1 -10.11 -3.71 -23.28
CA MET A 1 -9.08 -2.64 -23.25
C MET A 1 -7.82 -3.27 -22.68
N THR A 2 -6.74 -3.32 -23.45
CA THR A 2 -5.43 -3.81 -22.98
C THR A 2 -4.73 -2.65 -22.27
N TRP A 3 -4.51 -2.77 -20.96
CA TRP A 3 -3.70 -1.80 -20.23
C TRP A 3 -2.22 -2.01 -20.58
N THR A 4 -1.47 -0.92 -20.70
CA THR A 4 -0.03 -0.95 -20.99
C THR A 4 0.69 -0.18 -19.89
N GLY A 5 1.60 -0.83 -19.19
CA GLY A 5 2.33 -0.24 -18.07
C GLY A 5 3.27 -1.25 -17.42
N HIS A 6 3.62 -0.97 -16.18
CA HIS A 6 4.42 -1.85 -15.33
C HIS A 6 3.82 -1.92 -13.93
N ILE A 7 4.24 -2.92 -13.17
CA ILE A 7 3.74 -3.27 -11.85
C ILE A 7 4.89 -3.06 -10.87
N HIS A 8 4.67 -2.25 -9.83
CA HIS A 8 5.61 -2.07 -8.74
C HIS A 8 5.22 -2.94 -7.54
N GLY A 9 6.20 -3.62 -6.95
CA GLY A 9 6.03 -4.42 -5.74
C GLY A 9 6.42 -3.64 -4.48
N TYR A 10 5.47 -3.52 -3.54
CA TYR A 10 5.68 -2.89 -2.23
C TYR A 10 5.44 -3.87 -1.09
N GLY A 11 6.34 -3.85 -0.11
CA GLY A 11 6.33 -4.75 1.05
C GLY A 11 7.39 -5.88 0.98
N PRO A 12 7.20 -6.98 1.71
CA PRO A 12 6.18 -7.14 2.75
C PRO A 12 6.40 -6.13 3.88
N TRP A 13 5.34 -5.40 4.23
CA TRP A 13 5.29 -4.78 5.55
C TRP A 13 4.72 -5.80 6.53
N VAL A 14 5.40 -6.02 7.67
CA VAL A 14 4.93 -6.89 8.74
C VAL A 14 5.01 -6.11 10.04
N GLY A 15 3.89 -5.97 10.74
CA GLY A 15 3.89 -5.19 11.98
C GLY A 15 2.61 -5.32 12.80
N PRO A 16 2.59 -4.67 13.98
CA PRO A 16 1.49 -4.80 14.91
C PRO A 16 0.22 -4.17 14.35
N PRO A 17 -0.97 -4.75 14.64
CA PRO A 17 -2.25 -4.26 14.12
C PRO A 17 -2.52 -2.81 14.51
N ASN A 18 -2.14 -2.40 15.72
CA ASN A 18 -2.33 -1.03 16.20
C ASN A 18 -1.62 0.00 15.31
N SER A 19 -0.44 -0.31 14.77
CA SER A 19 0.25 0.58 13.83
C SER A 19 -0.46 0.65 12.49
N TYR A 20 -0.94 -0.49 11.97
CA TYR A 20 -1.67 -0.56 10.70
C TYR A 20 -3.05 0.11 10.77
N HIS A 21 -3.72 0.06 11.92
CA HIS A 21 -5.05 0.64 12.11
C HIS A 21 -5.03 2.17 12.31
N ARG A 22 -3.86 2.80 12.46
CA ARG A 22 -3.71 4.26 12.46
C ARG A 22 -3.89 4.82 11.06
N GLU A 23 -5.16 4.89 10.64
CA GLU A 23 -5.56 5.38 9.32
C GLU A 23 -4.98 6.75 8.98
N GLY A 24 -4.93 7.66 9.96
CA GLY A 24 -4.36 9.00 9.78
C GLY A 24 -2.88 9.02 9.40
N ASP A 25 -2.12 7.97 9.71
CA ASP A 25 -0.68 7.85 9.33
C ASP A 25 -0.50 7.21 7.95
N ARG A 26 -1.60 6.72 7.36
CA ARG A 26 -1.63 5.96 6.10
C ARG A 26 -2.30 6.73 4.96
N ARG A 27 -2.80 7.94 5.22
CA ARG A 27 -3.37 8.84 4.21
C ARG A 27 -2.30 9.86 3.79
N PRO A 28 -2.18 10.18 2.49
CA PRO A 28 -1.38 11.32 2.06
C PRO A 28 -1.94 12.63 2.64
N PRO A 29 -1.12 13.70 2.69
CA PRO A 29 -1.62 15.02 3.06
C PRO A 29 -2.74 15.44 2.10
N HIS A 30 -3.73 16.17 2.61
CA HIS A 30 -4.78 16.73 1.79
C HIS A 30 -4.16 17.73 0.77
N PRO A 31 -4.60 17.76 -0.51
CA PRO A 31 -4.02 18.68 -1.50
C PRO A 31 -4.21 20.15 -1.12
N ASP A 32 -5.34 20.47 -0.48
CA ASP A 32 -5.59 21.80 0.07
C ASP A 32 -5.11 21.85 1.54
N PRO A 33 -4.07 22.63 1.86
CA PRO A 33 -3.61 22.79 3.23
C PRO A 33 -4.64 23.54 4.08
N PRO A 34 -4.68 23.28 5.40
CA PRO A 34 -5.54 24.05 6.31
C PRO A 34 -5.12 25.52 6.34
N ALA A 35 -6.10 26.40 6.60
CA ALA A 35 -5.85 27.83 6.76
C ALA A 35 -4.86 28.10 7.91
N PRO A 36 -4.02 29.15 7.81
CA PRO A 36 -3.17 29.56 8.91
C PRO A 36 -4.02 30.02 10.11
N PRO A 37 -3.51 29.88 11.35
CA PRO A 37 -4.21 30.38 12.53
C PRO A 37 -4.41 31.89 12.46
N SER A 38 -5.58 32.38 12.87
CA SER A 38 -5.89 33.82 12.88
C SER A 38 -5.15 34.59 13.98
N SER A 39 -4.72 33.90 15.02
CA SER A 39 -3.89 34.42 16.12
C SER A 39 -3.19 33.26 16.84
N ASP A 40 -2.23 33.58 17.71
CA ASP A 40 -1.52 32.59 18.53
C ASP A 40 -2.44 31.88 19.56
N GLU A 41 -3.64 32.43 19.80
CA GLU A 41 -4.66 31.86 20.67
C GLU A 41 -5.53 30.82 19.98
N ASP A 42 -5.53 30.76 18.64
CA ASP A 42 -6.27 29.76 17.86
C ASP A 42 -5.58 28.38 17.92
N LYS A 43 -5.68 27.74 19.09
CA LYS A 43 -5.04 26.45 19.37
C LYS A 43 -5.56 25.33 18.46
N VAL A 44 -6.77 25.47 17.92
CA VAL A 44 -7.35 24.48 17.02
C VAL A 44 -6.68 24.57 15.65
N ALA A 45 -6.62 25.76 15.04
CA ALA A 45 -5.94 25.92 13.75
C ALA A 45 -4.44 25.60 13.85
N ILE A 46 -3.77 25.97 14.94
CA ILE A 46 -2.38 25.60 15.21
C ILE A 46 -2.22 24.07 15.21
N ARG A 47 -3.09 23.34 15.93
CA ARG A 47 -3.02 21.87 16.00
C ARG A 47 -3.28 21.21 14.64
N ILE A 48 -4.26 21.71 13.89
CA ILE A 48 -4.60 21.18 12.55
C ILE A 48 -3.43 21.39 11.59
N LEU A 49 -2.86 22.60 11.55
CA LEU A 49 -1.71 22.92 10.70
C LEU A 49 -0.48 22.12 11.09
N GLN A 50 -0.23 21.92 12.38
CA GLN A 50 0.86 21.09 12.87
C GLN A 50 0.69 19.63 12.42
N ARG A 51 -0.51 19.06 12.59
CA ARG A 51 -0.79 17.69 12.13
C ARG A 51 -0.63 17.56 10.61
N TYR A 52 -1.08 18.56 9.85
CA TYR A 52 -0.87 18.58 8.40
C TYR A 52 0.62 18.52 8.04
N ARG A 53 1.46 19.33 8.70
CA ARG A 53 2.92 19.34 8.49
C ARG A 53 3.57 18.00 8.82
N GLU A 54 3.14 17.35 9.91
CA GLU A 54 3.58 16.00 10.27
C GLU A 54 3.26 15.00 9.15
N VAL A 55 2.01 14.99 8.65
CA VAL A 55 1.61 14.08 7.57
C VAL A 55 2.40 14.36 6.29
N VAL A 56 2.64 15.62 5.92
CA VAL A 56 3.47 15.99 4.76
C VAL A 56 4.89 15.43 4.88
N ALA A 57 5.48 15.48 6.07
CA ALA A 57 6.84 15.00 6.31
C ALA A 57 6.92 13.46 6.41
N GLU A 58 5.97 12.84 7.11
CA GLU A 58 6.00 11.42 7.46
C GLU A 58 5.48 10.52 6.34
N PHE A 59 4.41 10.91 5.65
CA PHE A 59 3.75 10.03 4.68
C PHE A 59 4.68 9.54 3.54
N PRO A 60 5.53 10.39 2.92
CA PRO A 60 6.41 9.96 1.84
C PRO A 60 7.48 8.96 2.28
N THR A 61 7.87 8.98 3.56
CA THR A 61 8.96 8.17 4.11
C THR A 61 8.49 7.00 4.96
N SER A 62 7.23 7.00 5.40
CA SER A 62 6.61 5.96 6.22
C SER A 62 6.60 4.61 5.51
N ASN A 63 6.95 3.54 6.24
CA ASN A 63 6.83 2.17 5.75
C ASN A 63 5.43 1.57 5.94
N LEU A 64 4.50 2.26 6.61
CA LEU A 64 3.14 1.78 6.85
C LEU A 64 2.38 1.71 5.52
N PRO A 65 1.77 0.59 5.12
CA PRO A 65 1.04 0.52 3.87
C PRO A 65 0.00 1.65 3.77
N PRO A 66 -0.11 2.38 2.67
CA PRO A 66 -1.08 3.46 2.54
C PRO A 66 -2.52 2.95 2.60
N MET A 67 -3.47 3.86 2.80
CA MET A 67 -4.90 3.52 2.80
C MET A 67 -5.43 3.10 1.43
N MET A 68 -4.87 3.67 0.36
CA MET A 68 -5.20 3.31 -1.02
C MET A 68 -3.94 2.78 -1.69
N SER A 69 -4.05 1.67 -2.43
CA SER A 69 -2.91 0.99 -3.06
C SER A 69 -2.11 1.90 -3.99
N GLY A 70 -2.78 2.71 -4.82
CA GLY A 70 -2.11 3.62 -5.74
C GLY A 70 -1.25 4.69 -5.06
N HIS A 71 -1.53 5.05 -3.81
CA HIS A 71 -0.70 6.01 -3.06
C HIS A 71 0.69 5.48 -2.69
N TRP A 72 0.99 4.20 -2.93
CA TRP A 72 2.37 3.73 -2.89
C TRP A 72 3.26 4.46 -3.91
N LEU A 73 2.71 4.90 -5.05
CA LEU A 73 3.45 5.64 -6.08
C LEU A 73 3.95 7.01 -5.59
N LEU A 74 3.36 7.56 -4.52
CA LEU A 74 3.83 8.79 -3.88
C LEU A 74 5.12 8.57 -3.06
N ARG A 75 5.48 7.32 -2.76
CA ARG A 75 6.63 6.95 -1.93
C ARG A 75 7.82 6.52 -2.78
N ARG A 76 8.40 7.50 -3.48
CA ARG A 76 9.50 7.29 -4.43
C ARG A 76 10.67 6.50 -3.82
N ASN A 77 11.03 6.81 -2.58
CA ASN A 77 12.12 6.14 -1.86
C ASN A 77 11.89 4.65 -1.55
N GLN A 78 10.66 4.16 -1.68
CA GLN A 78 10.30 2.75 -1.50
C GLN A 78 10.07 2.02 -2.82
N THR A 79 10.19 2.72 -3.95
CA THR A 79 10.09 2.09 -5.27
C THR A 79 11.48 1.69 -5.76
N SER A 80 11.59 0.49 -6.30
CA SER A 80 12.87 -0.09 -6.74
C SER A 80 12.69 -0.74 -8.12
N VAL A 81 13.71 -0.59 -8.97
CA VAL A 81 13.74 -1.19 -10.31
C VAL A 81 13.71 -2.72 -10.22
N GLU A 82 14.36 -3.29 -9.22
CA GLU A 82 14.40 -4.73 -8.94
C GLU A 82 13.03 -5.31 -8.56
N ARG A 83 12.08 -4.44 -8.17
CA ARG A 83 10.69 -4.78 -7.83
C ARG A 83 9.70 -4.14 -8.79
N THR A 84 10.09 -4.02 -10.06
CA THR A 84 9.24 -3.47 -11.12
C THR A 84 9.23 -4.42 -12.30
N TRP A 85 8.03 -4.76 -12.79
CA TRP A 85 7.85 -5.76 -13.83
C TRP A 85 6.83 -5.32 -14.88
N THR A 86 7.06 -5.68 -16.14
CA THR A 86 6.04 -5.60 -17.20
C THR A 86 5.25 -6.90 -17.32
N ASP A 87 5.80 -8.02 -16.84
CA ASP A 87 5.16 -9.33 -16.79
C ASP A 87 4.42 -9.54 -15.45
N PRO A 88 3.09 -9.70 -15.45
CA PRO A 88 2.31 -10.02 -14.26
C PRO A 88 2.72 -11.32 -13.56
N ALA A 89 3.20 -12.33 -14.30
CA ALA A 89 3.61 -13.60 -13.70
C ALA A 89 4.87 -13.40 -12.83
N ALA A 90 5.86 -12.67 -13.32
CA ALA A 90 7.07 -12.32 -12.55
C ALA A 90 6.74 -11.52 -11.27
N ALA A 91 5.83 -10.54 -11.36
CA ALA A 91 5.36 -9.79 -10.20
C ALA A 91 4.65 -10.70 -9.17
N LEU A 92 3.86 -11.65 -9.66
CA LEU A 92 3.13 -12.60 -8.84
C LEU A 92 4.05 -13.63 -8.17
N ASP A 93 5.11 -14.07 -8.83
CA ASP A 93 6.11 -14.96 -8.24
C ASP A 93 6.79 -14.31 -7.03
N TRP A 94 7.13 -13.02 -7.14
CA TRP A 94 7.65 -12.23 -6.02
C TRP A 94 6.65 -12.17 -4.86
N ALA A 95 5.38 -11.86 -5.13
CA ALA A 95 4.36 -11.80 -4.09
C ALA A 95 4.10 -13.18 -3.45
N THR A 96 4.10 -14.24 -4.26
CA THR A 96 3.90 -15.63 -3.82
C THR A 96 5.01 -16.09 -2.90
N LYS A 97 6.27 -15.78 -3.22
CA LYS A 97 7.41 -16.06 -2.34
C LYS A 97 7.21 -15.44 -0.95
N HIS A 98 6.90 -14.15 -0.90
CA HIS A 98 6.71 -13.48 0.39
C HIS A 98 5.48 -13.94 1.16
N PHE A 99 4.42 -14.37 0.46
CA PHE A 99 3.26 -15.00 1.10
C PHE A 99 3.61 -16.33 1.76
N LEU A 100 4.44 -17.15 1.09
CA LEU A 100 4.90 -18.43 1.64
C LEU A 100 5.87 -18.24 2.81
N ASP A 101 6.73 -17.22 2.76
CA ASP A 101 7.65 -16.85 3.85
C ASP A 101 6.90 -16.29 5.08
N ASN A 102 5.69 -15.74 4.89
CA ASN A 102 4.86 -15.18 5.95
C ASN A 102 3.41 -15.65 5.81
N PRO A 103 3.10 -16.92 6.14
CA PRO A 103 1.79 -17.49 5.89
C PRO A 103 0.72 -16.88 6.81
N PRO A 104 -0.54 -16.80 6.34
CA PRO A 104 -1.65 -16.34 7.15
C PRO A 104 -1.89 -17.26 8.34
N MET A 105 -2.51 -16.71 9.40
CA MET A 105 -3.00 -17.52 10.50
C MET A 105 -4.07 -18.51 10.05
N GLU A 106 -4.16 -19.60 10.79
CA GLU A 106 -5.25 -20.57 10.70
C GLU A 106 -6.28 -20.27 11.80
N ARG A 107 -7.53 -20.62 11.54
CA ARG A 107 -8.59 -20.51 12.54
C ARG A 107 -8.46 -21.65 13.55
N GLU A 108 -9.05 -21.47 14.73
CA GLU A 108 -9.08 -22.50 15.78
C GLU A 108 -9.72 -23.81 15.31
N ASP A 109 -10.68 -23.73 14.37
CA ASP A 109 -11.34 -24.88 13.76
C ASP A 109 -10.52 -25.57 12.64
N GLY A 110 -9.25 -25.19 12.48
CA GLY A 110 -8.35 -25.73 11.46
C GLY A 110 -8.64 -25.25 10.03
N ARG A 111 -9.64 -24.38 9.82
CA ARG A 111 -9.94 -23.82 8.51
C ARG A 111 -9.09 -22.59 8.23
N ARG A 112 -8.93 -22.28 6.94
CA ARG A 112 -8.23 -21.07 6.48
C ARG A 112 -8.99 -19.81 6.92
N ALA A 113 -8.28 -18.83 7.47
CA ALA A 113 -8.85 -17.52 7.80
C ALA A 113 -9.02 -16.61 6.56
N TYR A 114 -8.26 -16.90 5.49
CA TYR A 114 -8.20 -16.10 4.27
C TYR A 114 -8.37 -16.97 3.02
N ALA A 115 -8.60 -16.33 1.87
CA ALA A 115 -8.58 -17.00 0.57
C ALA A 115 -7.27 -17.78 0.34
N SER A 116 -7.36 -18.89 -0.38
CA SER A 116 -6.20 -19.73 -0.69
C SER A 116 -5.18 -18.97 -1.56
N LEU A 117 -3.92 -19.43 -1.53
CA LEU A 117 -2.90 -18.90 -2.43
C LEU A 117 -3.30 -19.06 -3.89
N ASP A 118 -3.88 -20.20 -4.28
CA ASP A 118 -4.33 -20.42 -5.67
C ASP A 118 -5.42 -19.44 -6.08
N THR A 119 -6.40 -19.16 -5.21
CA THR A 119 -7.42 -18.13 -5.47
C THR A 119 -6.80 -16.75 -5.62
N LYS A 120 -5.84 -16.39 -4.75
CA LYS A 120 -5.12 -15.11 -4.83
C LYS A 120 -4.32 -14.98 -6.12
N ARG A 121 -3.64 -16.05 -6.55
CA ARG A 121 -2.85 -16.11 -7.79
C ARG A 121 -3.73 -16.01 -9.02
N ALA A 122 -4.82 -16.78 -9.07
CA ALA A 122 -5.78 -16.74 -10.17
C ALA A 122 -6.37 -15.33 -10.33
N TYR A 123 -6.79 -14.70 -9.24
CA TYR A 123 -7.27 -13.31 -9.27
C TYR A 123 -6.20 -12.33 -9.76
N ALA A 124 -4.97 -12.43 -9.25
CA ALA A 124 -3.90 -11.51 -9.64
C ALA A 124 -3.56 -11.61 -11.14
N LEU A 125 -3.53 -12.82 -11.69
CA LEU A 125 -3.29 -13.04 -13.13
C LEU A 125 -4.43 -12.51 -14.02
N ASP A 126 -5.65 -12.44 -13.50
CA ASP A 126 -6.80 -11.89 -14.22
C ASP A 126 -6.78 -10.35 -14.24
N VAL A 127 -6.44 -9.73 -13.10
CA VAL A 127 -6.65 -8.28 -12.92
C VAL A 127 -5.42 -7.40 -13.19
N LEU A 128 -4.21 -7.90 -12.95
CA LEU A 128 -2.98 -7.14 -13.23
C LEU A 128 -2.83 -6.75 -14.71
N PRO A 129 -3.12 -7.63 -15.70
CA PRO A 129 -3.04 -7.27 -17.13
C PRO A 129 -3.98 -6.13 -17.55
N VAL A 130 -5.01 -5.83 -16.76
CA VAL A 130 -5.98 -4.76 -17.01
C VAL A 130 -5.80 -3.54 -16.08
N GLY A 131 -4.63 -3.44 -15.45
CA GLY A 131 -4.21 -2.26 -14.69
C GLY A 131 -4.88 -2.12 -13.32
N VAL A 132 -5.26 -3.24 -12.72
CA VAL A 132 -5.88 -3.27 -11.38
C VAL A 132 -4.85 -3.73 -10.36
N ASP A 133 -4.63 -2.89 -9.34
CA ASP A 133 -3.74 -3.20 -8.22
C ASP A 133 -4.18 -4.47 -7.48
N VAL A 134 -3.21 -5.21 -6.95
CA VAL A 134 -3.45 -6.37 -6.07
C VAL A 134 -2.84 -6.10 -4.71
N SER A 135 -3.64 -6.25 -3.66
CA SER A 135 -3.20 -6.13 -2.27
C SER A 135 -3.53 -7.41 -1.50
N TRP A 136 -2.52 -8.01 -0.88
CA TRP A 136 -2.69 -9.13 0.04
C TRP A 136 -2.37 -8.65 1.45
N VAL A 137 -3.43 -8.52 2.25
CA VAL A 137 -3.35 -8.11 3.66
C VAL A 137 -4.01 -9.17 4.53
N TYR A 138 -3.30 -9.63 5.55
CA TYR A 138 -3.78 -10.68 6.44
C TYR A 138 -3.03 -10.69 7.77
N TYR A 139 -3.65 -11.24 8.81
CA TYR A 139 -2.97 -11.62 10.05
C TYR A 139 -2.13 -12.88 9.82
N ASN A 140 -0.88 -12.83 10.22
CA ASN A 140 0.00 -13.99 10.21
C ASN A 140 -0.10 -14.78 11.52
N ARG A 141 0.60 -15.91 11.59
CA ARG A 141 0.59 -16.82 12.75
C ARG A 141 1.04 -16.17 14.06
N SER A 142 1.81 -15.08 14.00
CA SER A 142 2.25 -14.32 15.18
C SER A 142 1.27 -13.21 15.59
N GLY A 143 0.13 -13.06 14.91
CA GLY A 143 -0.86 -12.01 15.17
C GLY A 143 -0.51 -10.64 14.59
N ASN A 144 0.59 -10.53 13.83
CA ASN A 144 0.95 -9.30 13.10
C ASN A 144 0.20 -9.25 11.78
N ILE A 145 0.02 -8.05 11.23
CA ILE A 145 -0.49 -7.87 9.87
C ILE A 145 0.68 -7.94 8.90
N ALA A 146 0.58 -8.80 7.89
CA ALA A 146 1.40 -8.79 6.70
C ALA A 146 0.66 -8.06 5.57
N SER A 147 1.35 -7.20 4.82
CA SER A 147 0.82 -6.46 3.68
C SER A 147 1.80 -6.49 2.51
N LEU A 148 1.35 -7.07 1.40
CA LEU A 148 2.04 -7.17 0.11
C LEU A 148 1.19 -6.48 -0.96
N ASN A 149 1.78 -5.60 -1.76
CA ASN A 149 1.05 -4.84 -2.77
C ASN A 149 1.77 -4.89 -4.11
N LEU A 150 1.01 -5.17 -5.16
CA LEU A 150 1.40 -5.03 -6.56
C LEU A 150 0.57 -3.87 -7.12
N VAL A 151 1.24 -2.79 -7.51
CA VAL A 151 0.58 -1.53 -7.90
C VAL A 151 0.87 -1.26 -9.37
N CYS A 152 -0.17 -1.15 -10.17
CA CYS A 152 -0.09 -0.84 -11.59
C CYS A 152 0.25 0.64 -11.81
N CYS A 153 1.21 0.90 -12.69
CA CYS A 153 1.63 2.22 -13.14
C CYS A 153 1.63 2.27 -14.69
N PRO A 154 0.83 3.13 -15.35
CA PRO A 154 -0.03 4.16 -14.77
C PRO A 154 -1.20 3.58 -13.97
N ASN A 155 -1.55 4.23 -12.85
CA ASN A 155 -2.61 3.76 -11.97
C ASN A 155 -3.99 4.20 -12.48
N ARG A 156 -4.92 3.25 -12.58
CA ARG A 156 -6.27 3.50 -13.11
C ARG A 156 -7.12 4.43 -12.24
N HIS A 157 -6.94 4.38 -10.92
CA HIS A 157 -7.74 5.15 -9.96
C HIS A 157 -7.07 6.46 -9.54
N HIS A 158 -5.78 6.62 -9.88
CA HIS A 158 -4.98 7.81 -9.63
C HIS A 158 -4.21 8.20 -10.89
N PRO A 159 -4.91 8.60 -11.98
CA PRO A 159 -4.28 8.84 -13.29
C PRO A 159 -3.27 9.99 -13.28
N ASP A 160 -3.39 10.93 -12.33
CA ASP A 160 -2.49 12.08 -12.20
C ASP A 160 -1.16 11.73 -11.51
N LEU A 161 -1.03 10.52 -10.94
CA LEU A 161 0.22 10.08 -10.33
C LEU A 161 1.21 9.62 -11.40
N THR A 162 2.36 10.28 -11.44
CA THR A 162 3.49 9.89 -12.28
C THR A 162 4.19 8.64 -11.73
N CYS A 163 4.85 7.89 -12.61
CA CYS A 163 5.73 6.81 -12.17
C CYS A 163 6.80 7.35 -11.21
N PRO A 164 7.02 6.70 -10.04
CA PRO A 164 8.06 7.10 -9.09
C PRO A 164 9.49 6.90 -9.61
N LEU A 165 9.68 6.07 -10.65
CA LEU A 165 10.96 5.82 -11.32
C LEU A 165 11.21 6.68 -12.56
N ALA A 166 10.25 7.54 -12.94
CA ALA A 166 10.43 8.53 -14.00
C ALA A 166 11.27 9.73 -13.54
#